data_AF-A0A4C1V5I4-F1
#
_entry.id   AF-A0A4C1V5I4-F1
#
_cell.length_a   1.000
_cell.length_b   1.000
_cell.length_c   1.000
_cell.angle_alpha   90.00
_cell.angle_beta   90.00
_cell.angle_gamma   90.00
#
_symmetry.space_group_name_H-M   'P 1'
#
loop_
_entity.id
_entity.type
_entity.pdbx_description
1 polymer ?
#
loop_
_entity_poly.entity_id
_entity_poly.type
_entity_poly.pdbx_seq_one_letter_code
_entity_poly.pdbx_strand_id
1 'polypeptide(L)'
;DEVPQVREAFAAKLHKGLSKGIPNKCLPLDFMGIYALAGREPDKRIRALVRQYMHADVARRRDYVRNISVGTAVERAVCQVSQILPDYMLAFAVTVLTHDPLFERYDNIAQLKLVKQCLWFILEPLITRNDFYCYGFYKTLIERMKNHKDARFEDDDNVNYKMWAVCDLAMTLIWARSNNFEMREFPSDARIPTMFFSPQNEYFVNTRVFLPPELQFQPKKVALSTEQTRSRKRARPQHVETNNTNDVEVRVNEYYSRFEMSYS
;
A
#
# COMPACT_ATOMS: atom_id res chain seq x y z
N ASP A 1 5.43 -21.41 12.03
CA ASP A 1 5.47 -22.44 13.09
C ASP A 1 4.10 -23.09 13.18
N GLU A 2 4.05 -24.40 13.31
CA GLU A 2 2.81 -25.17 13.37
C GLU A 2 2.14 -25.03 14.76
N VAL A 3 2.95 -24.89 15.82
CA VAL A 3 2.51 -24.86 17.21
C VAL A 3 1.91 -23.48 17.54
N PRO A 4 0.63 -23.38 17.93
CA PRO A 4 -0.01 -22.11 18.29
C PRO A 4 0.73 -21.36 19.42
N GLN A 5 1.18 -22.09 20.44
CA GLN A 5 1.87 -21.55 21.61
C GLN A 5 3.22 -20.91 21.23
N VAL A 6 3.93 -21.46 20.25
CA VAL A 6 5.19 -20.88 19.75
C VAL A 6 4.92 -19.57 19.02
N ARG A 7 3.88 -19.51 18.18
CA ARG A 7 3.46 -18.28 17.47
C ARG A 7 3.03 -17.18 18.44
N GLU A 8 2.24 -17.53 19.45
CA GLU A 8 1.82 -16.60 20.50
C GLU A 8 3.01 -16.09 21.34
N ALA A 9 3.89 -16.98 21.78
CA ALA A 9 5.09 -16.61 22.54
C ALA A 9 6.03 -15.72 21.71
N PHE A 10 6.22 -16.03 20.42
CA PHE A 10 6.98 -15.22 19.49
C PHE A 10 6.38 -13.82 19.34
N ALA A 11 5.06 -13.72 19.10
CA ALA A 11 4.37 -12.43 18.98
C ALA A 11 4.51 -11.57 20.25
N ALA A 12 4.39 -12.17 21.43
CA ALA A 12 4.59 -11.47 22.70
C ALA A 12 6.03 -10.97 22.88
N LYS A 13 7.03 -11.74 22.42
CA LYS A 13 8.45 -11.32 22.44
C LYS A 13 8.73 -10.22 21.41
N LEU A 14 8.20 -10.33 20.20
CA LEU A 14 8.27 -9.32 19.15
C LEU A 14 7.73 -7.98 19.65
N HIS A 15 6.50 -7.97 20.15
CA HIS A 15 5.88 -6.78 20.75
C HIS A 15 6.73 -6.20 21.89
N LYS A 16 7.14 -7.03 22.86
CA LYS A 16 7.97 -6.59 23.98
C LYS A 16 9.30 -5.98 23.52
N GLY A 17 9.93 -6.53 22.48
CA GLY A 17 11.15 -6.00 21.89
C GLY A 17 10.92 -4.66 21.18
N LEU A 18 9.88 -4.56 20.35
CA LEU A 18 9.50 -3.35 19.62
C LEU A 18 9.07 -2.20 20.53
N SER A 19 8.46 -2.49 21.69
CA SER A 19 7.94 -1.49 22.62
C SER A 19 8.96 -1.00 23.68
N LYS A 20 10.10 -1.69 23.86
CA LYS A 20 11.05 -1.42 24.94
C LYS A 20 11.96 -0.23 24.63
N GLY A 21 11.73 0.92 25.27
CA GLY A 21 12.69 2.03 25.25
C GLY A 21 13.01 2.58 23.85
N ILE A 22 11.96 2.85 23.07
CA ILE A 22 12.04 3.53 21.77
C ILE A 22 12.82 4.85 21.92
N PRO A 23 13.75 5.18 21.02
CA PRO A 23 14.16 4.45 19.83
C PRO A 23 15.44 3.61 20.05
N ASN A 24 16.18 3.89 21.13
CA ASN A 24 17.58 3.45 21.29
C ASN A 24 17.74 2.09 21.98
N LYS A 25 16.67 1.47 22.51
CA LYS A 25 16.72 0.19 23.24
C LYS A 25 15.65 -0.82 22.79
N CYS A 26 14.94 -0.53 21.70
CA CYS A 26 13.93 -1.41 21.11
C CYS A 26 14.53 -2.25 19.97
N LEU A 27 13.77 -3.24 19.50
CA LEU A 27 14.04 -3.85 18.21
C LEU A 27 13.93 -2.79 17.09
N PRO A 28 14.74 -2.88 16.02
CA PRO A 28 14.64 -2.00 14.87
C PRO A 28 13.26 -2.10 14.19
N LEU A 29 12.95 -1.10 13.36
CA LEU A 29 11.63 -0.94 12.75
C LEU A 29 11.28 -2.05 11.73
N ASP A 30 12.29 -2.67 11.11
CA ASP A 30 12.13 -3.77 10.14
C ASP A 30 11.39 -4.98 10.71
N PHE A 31 11.62 -5.32 11.99
CA PHE A 31 10.88 -6.36 12.71
C PHE A 31 9.36 -6.13 12.73
N MET A 32 8.87 -4.90 12.56
CA MET A 32 7.43 -4.64 12.46
C MET A 32 6.81 -5.16 11.14
N GLY A 33 7.61 -5.36 10.08
CA GLY A 33 7.16 -6.00 8.84
C GLY A 33 6.68 -7.44 9.05
N ILE A 34 7.19 -8.13 10.09
CA ILE A 34 6.80 -9.51 10.45
C ILE A 34 5.31 -9.59 10.84
N TYR A 35 4.71 -8.50 11.35
CA TYR A 35 3.27 -8.46 11.65
C TYR A 35 2.39 -8.74 10.41
N ALA A 36 2.89 -8.58 9.18
CA ALA A 36 2.16 -8.91 7.96
C ALA A 36 1.73 -10.38 7.91
N LEU A 37 2.58 -11.29 8.38
CA LEU A 37 2.32 -12.74 8.38
C LEU A 37 1.11 -13.12 9.25
N ALA A 38 0.71 -12.27 10.20
CA ALA A 38 -0.49 -12.48 11.00
C ALA A 38 -1.81 -12.29 10.22
N GLY A 39 -1.79 -11.69 9.03
CA GLY A 39 -2.96 -11.62 8.15
C GLY A 39 -3.52 -13.01 7.77
N ARG A 40 -2.65 -14.03 7.74
CA ARG A 40 -3.02 -15.44 7.49
C ARG A 40 -3.08 -16.32 8.75
N GLU A 41 -2.96 -15.77 9.95
CA GLU A 41 -2.93 -16.52 11.23
C GLU A 41 -4.25 -17.31 11.44
N PRO A 42 -4.26 -18.67 11.38
CA PRO A 42 -5.49 -19.45 11.46
C PRO A 42 -6.25 -19.35 12.80
N ASP A 43 -5.55 -19.19 13.93
CA ASP A 43 -6.18 -19.01 15.24
C ASP A 43 -6.66 -17.56 15.39
N LYS A 44 -7.98 -17.37 15.40
CA LYS A 44 -8.62 -16.05 15.53
C LYS A 44 -8.21 -15.31 16.81
N ARG A 45 -7.93 -16.02 17.91
CA ARG A 45 -7.50 -15.44 19.20
C ARG A 45 -6.07 -14.91 19.08
N ILE A 46 -5.16 -15.70 18.50
CA ILE A 46 -3.78 -15.26 18.24
C ILE A 46 -3.78 -14.10 17.24
N ARG A 47 -4.55 -14.18 16.15
CA ARG A 47 -4.71 -13.09 15.17
C ARG A 47 -5.17 -11.78 15.83
N ALA A 48 -6.13 -11.84 16.76
CA ALA A 48 -6.60 -10.68 17.50
C ALA A 48 -5.53 -10.12 18.47
N LEU A 49 -4.81 -10.99 19.16
CA LEU A 49 -3.71 -10.60 20.05
C LEU A 49 -2.57 -9.89 19.29
N VAL A 50 -2.12 -10.47 18.17
CA VAL A 50 -1.07 -9.87 17.34
C VAL A 50 -1.53 -8.52 16.78
N ARG A 51 -2.80 -8.39 16.41
CA ARG A 51 -3.40 -7.11 15.98
C ARG A 51 -3.33 -6.07 17.10
N GLN A 52 -3.68 -6.43 18.33
CA GLN A 52 -3.58 -5.52 19.48
C GLN A 52 -2.15 -5.04 19.71
N TYR A 53 -1.15 -5.94 19.64
CA TYR A 53 0.27 -5.58 19.75
C TYR A 53 0.73 -4.62 18.66
N MET A 54 0.40 -4.91 17.40
CA MET A 54 0.72 -4.05 16.26
C MET A 54 0.10 -2.64 16.42
N HIS A 55 -1.19 -2.54 16.77
CA HIS A 55 -1.84 -1.25 17.02
C HIS A 55 -1.15 -0.47 18.15
N ALA A 56 -0.74 -1.14 19.24
CA ALA A 56 -0.04 -0.52 20.36
C ALA A 56 1.37 -0.02 19.99
N ASP A 57 2.12 -0.79 19.19
CA ASP A 57 3.45 -0.38 18.72
C ASP A 57 3.40 0.77 17.70
N VAL A 58 2.39 0.78 16.82
CA VAL A 58 2.12 1.87 15.86
C VAL A 58 1.77 3.16 16.61
N ALA A 59 0.84 3.10 17.56
CA ALA A 59 0.42 4.26 18.36
C ALA A 59 1.62 4.85 19.12
N ARG A 60 2.37 4.02 19.85
CA ARG A 60 3.54 4.44 20.64
C ARG A 60 4.62 5.12 19.79
N ARG A 61 4.87 4.62 18.57
CA ARG A 61 5.83 5.25 17.64
C ARG A 61 5.33 6.58 17.10
N ARG A 62 4.05 6.68 16.74
CA ARG A 62 3.42 7.94 16.30
C ARG A 62 3.40 9.01 17.40
N ASP A 63 3.12 8.63 18.64
CA ASP A 63 3.21 9.55 19.79
C ASP A 63 4.65 10.01 20.04
N TYR A 64 5.64 9.12 19.91
CA TYR A 64 7.06 9.48 20.01
C TYR A 64 7.51 10.47 18.92
N VAL A 65 7.13 10.22 17.66
CA VAL A 65 7.41 11.14 16.53
C VAL A 65 6.76 12.50 16.79
N ARG A 66 5.47 12.54 17.18
CA ARG A 66 4.76 13.78 17.51
C ARG A 66 5.49 14.59 18.59
N ASN A 67 5.93 13.94 19.66
CA ASN A 67 6.60 14.60 20.78
C ASN A 67 7.98 15.17 20.40
N ILE A 68 8.68 14.58 19.43
CA ILE A 68 9.94 15.13 18.92
C ILE A 68 9.71 16.33 17.99
N SER A 69 8.72 16.26 17.10
CA SER A 69 8.43 17.33 16.14
C SER A 69 8.05 18.68 16.79
N VAL A 70 7.73 18.69 18.09
CA VAL A 70 7.40 19.89 18.88
C VAL A 70 8.64 20.46 19.62
N GLY A 71 9.79 19.77 19.62
CA GLY A 71 11.01 20.17 20.32
C GLY A 71 12.10 20.79 19.44
N THR A 72 13.07 21.47 20.07
CA THR A 72 14.20 22.16 19.42
C THR A 72 15.27 21.24 18.78
N ALA A 73 15.01 19.94 18.66
CA ALA A 73 15.97 18.93 18.17
C ALA A 73 15.75 18.53 16.69
N VAL A 74 15.20 19.44 15.89
CA VAL A 74 14.59 19.16 14.57
C VAL A 74 15.54 18.46 13.57
N GLU A 75 16.78 18.91 13.42
CA GLU A 75 17.69 18.32 12.40
C GLU A 75 18.05 16.85 12.68
N ARG A 76 18.40 16.51 13.93
CA ARG A 76 18.68 15.12 14.30
C ARG A 76 17.43 14.25 14.31
N ALA A 77 16.27 14.85 14.57
CA ALA A 77 14.98 14.17 14.49
C ALA A 77 14.65 13.70 13.07
N VAL A 78 14.75 14.59 12.08
CA VAL A 78 14.36 14.29 10.68
C VAL A 78 15.10 13.09 10.11
N CYS A 79 16.41 12.96 10.39
CA CYS A 79 17.20 11.79 9.97
C CYS A 79 16.78 10.46 10.64
N GLN A 80 16.13 10.51 11.81
CA GLN A 80 15.63 9.35 12.53
C GLN A 80 14.15 9.05 12.28
N VAL A 81 13.39 9.97 11.67
CA VAL A 81 11.96 9.75 11.36
C VAL A 81 11.75 8.46 10.58
N SER A 82 12.56 8.15 9.57
CA SER A 82 12.42 6.89 8.79
C SER A 82 12.78 5.61 9.58
N GLN A 83 13.48 5.73 10.71
CA GLN A 83 13.82 4.61 11.59
C GLN A 83 12.77 4.36 12.68
N ILE A 84 11.75 5.24 12.79
CA ILE A 84 10.79 5.24 13.91
C ILE A 84 9.34 5.30 13.41
N LEU A 85 9.06 6.07 12.36
CA LEU A 85 7.72 6.28 11.81
C LEU A 85 7.14 4.94 11.32
N PRO A 86 6.03 4.46 11.91
CA PRO A 86 5.50 3.13 11.61
C PRO A 86 4.94 3.02 10.18
N ASP A 87 4.75 4.12 9.47
CA ASP A 87 4.33 4.13 8.08
C ASP A 87 5.38 3.45 7.16
N TYR A 88 6.66 3.41 7.54
CA TYR A 88 7.69 2.60 6.87
C TYR A 88 7.56 1.08 7.08
N MET A 89 6.68 0.61 8.00
CA MET A 89 6.34 -0.81 8.13
C MET A 89 5.91 -1.45 6.81
N LEU A 90 5.31 -0.66 5.91
CA LEU A 90 4.91 -1.13 4.59
C LEU A 90 6.11 -1.65 3.78
N ALA A 91 7.25 -0.95 3.80
CA ALA A 91 8.42 -1.35 3.04
C ALA A 91 8.97 -2.70 3.53
N PHE A 92 9.05 -2.87 4.85
CA PHE A 92 9.48 -4.13 5.45
C PHE A 92 8.46 -5.27 5.27
N ALA A 93 7.16 -4.95 5.26
CA ALA A 93 6.11 -5.91 4.92
C ALA A 93 6.20 -6.36 3.45
N VAL A 94 6.54 -5.48 2.51
CA VAL A 94 6.82 -5.84 1.10
C VAL A 94 7.98 -6.82 1.04
N THR A 95 9.11 -6.54 1.71
CA THR A 95 10.26 -7.47 1.76
C THR A 95 9.89 -8.82 2.37
N VAL A 96 9.23 -8.84 3.53
CA VAL A 96 8.81 -10.08 4.22
C VAL A 96 7.88 -10.93 3.35
N LEU A 97 6.93 -10.31 2.64
CA LEU A 97 5.99 -11.04 1.79
C LEU A 97 6.59 -11.48 0.46
N THR A 98 7.57 -10.75 -0.08
CA THR A 98 8.32 -11.14 -1.29
C THR A 98 9.08 -12.45 -1.08
N HIS A 99 9.68 -12.62 0.11
CA HIS A 99 10.45 -13.80 0.53
C HIS A 99 9.64 -14.85 1.30
N ASP A 100 8.32 -14.71 1.34
CA ASP A 100 7.44 -15.68 1.97
C ASP A 100 7.47 -17.01 1.19
N PRO A 101 7.82 -18.16 1.81
CA PRO A 101 7.87 -19.44 1.11
C PRO A 101 6.53 -19.88 0.49
N LEU A 102 5.39 -19.31 0.93
CA LEU A 102 4.08 -19.57 0.34
C LEU A 102 3.70 -18.59 -0.80
N PHE A 103 4.61 -17.69 -1.18
CA PHE A 103 4.49 -16.83 -2.36
C PHE A 103 5.61 -17.17 -3.34
N GLU A 104 5.31 -18.14 -4.20
CA GLU A 104 6.25 -18.74 -5.16
C GLU A 104 6.23 -17.98 -6.50
N ARG A 105 5.03 -17.55 -6.93
CA ARG A 105 4.81 -16.91 -8.24
C ARG A 105 4.00 -15.63 -8.13
N TYR A 106 4.51 -14.58 -8.77
CA TYR A 106 3.89 -13.25 -8.77
C TYR A 106 2.51 -13.19 -9.46
N ASP A 107 2.19 -14.15 -10.34
CA ASP A 107 0.95 -14.21 -11.13
C ASP A 107 -0.15 -15.09 -10.49
N ASN A 108 0.16 -15.83 -9.43
CA ASN A 108 -0.77 -16.78 -8.84
C ASN A 108 -1.86 -16.08 -8.01
N ILE A 109 -3.08 -16.01 -8.55
CA ILE A 109 -4.24 -15.35 -7.94
C ILE A 109 -4.54 -15.85 -6.51
N ALA A 110 -4.32 -17.14 -6.20
CA ALA A 110 -4.58 -17.69 -4.88
C ALA A 110 -3.52 -17.22 -3.85
N GLN A 111 -2.23 -17.25 -4.22
CA GLN A 111 -1.15 -16.74 -3.39
C GLN A 111 -1.26 -15.21 -3.21
N LEU A 112 -1.53 -14.46 -4.28
CA LEU A 112 -1.76 -13.01 -4.23
C LEU A 112 -2.95 -12.62 -3.33
N LYS A 113 -4.01 -13.44 -3.26
CA LYS A 113 -5.12 -13.21 -2.32
C LYS A 113 -4.68 -13.35 -0.85
N LEU A 114 -3.73 -14.23 -0.54
CA LEU A 114 -3.12 -14.34 0.80
C LEU A 114 -2.19 -13.16 1.08
N VAL A 115 -1.32 -12.79 0.13
CA VAL A 115 -0.45 -11.60 0.22
C VAL A 115 -1.29 -10.33 0.47
N LYS A 116 -2.42 -10.18 -0.22
CA LYS A 116 -3.39 -9.08 -0.04
C LYS A 116 -4.01 -9.05 1.37
N GLN A 117 -4.27 -10.21 1.98
CA GLN A 117 -4.73 -10.28 3.38
C GLN A 117 -3.64 -9.88 4.37
N CYS A 118 -2.40 -10.31 4.13
CA CYS A 118 -1.23 -9.94 4.92
C CYS A 118 -0.91 -8.44 4.85
N LEU A 119 -0.92 -7.85 3.64
CA LEU A 119 -0.77 -6.41 3.43
C LEU A 119 -1.88 -5.62 4.12
N TRP A 120 -3.14 -6.05 3.99
CA TRP A 120 -4.24 -5.37 4.67
C TRP A 120 -4.08 -5.36 6.19
N PHE A 121 -3.57 -6.44 6.79
CA PHE A 121 -3.30 -6.50 8.22
C PHE A 121 -2.38 -5.36 8.68
N ILE A 122 -1.32 -5.05 7.94
CA ILE A 122 -0.41 -3.93 8.21
C ILE A 122 -1.04 -2.57 7.87
N LEU A 123 -1.69 -2.45 6.70
CA LEU A 123 -2.21 -1.17 6.21
C LEU A 123 -3.41 -0.66 7.03
N GLU A 124 -4.21 -1.55 7.60
CA GLU A 124 -5.43 -1.21 8.37
C GLU A 124 -5.19 -0.16 9.49
N PRO A 125 -4.29 -0.38 10.48
CA PRO A 125 -3.97 0.63 11.51
C PRO A 125 -3.22 1.87 10.98
N LEU A 126 -2.59 1.73 9.81
CA LEU A 126 -1.77 2.79 9.23
C LEU A 126 -2.64 3.84 8.51
N ILE A 127 -3.63 3.40 7.73
CA ILE A 127 -4.42 4.28 6.84
C ILE A 127 -5.87 4.51 7.32
N THR A 128 -6.42 3.64 8.16
CA THR A 128 -7.84 3.74 8.53
C THR A 128 -8.05 4.72 9.68
N ARG A 129 -8.78 5.83 9.42
CA ARG A 129 -9.17 6.84 10.42
C ARG A 129 -7.98 7.38 11.22
N ASN A 130 -6.97 7.90 10.54
CA ASN A 130 -5.72 8.33 11.17
C ASN A 130 -5.20 9.67 10.64
N ASP A 131 -4.89 10.60 11.53
CA ASP A 131 -4.42 11.96 11.17
C ASP A 131 -2.99 11.98 10.61
N PHE A 132 -2.19 10.94 10.89
CA PHE A 132 -0.86 10.73 10.31
C PHE A 132 -0.92 10.15 8.88
N TYR A 133 -2.09 9.72 8.41
CA TYR A 133 -2.21 9.18 7.06
C TYR A 133 -2.00 10.29 6.01
N CYS A 134 -1.01 10.10 5.14
CA CYS A 134 -0.75 10.96 3.98
C CYS A 134 -0.69 10.10 2.71
N TYR A 135 -1.67 10.25 1.81
CA TYR A 135 -1.72 9.50 0.56
C TYR A 135 -0.45 9.71 -0.28
N GLY A 136 0.02 10.96 -0.38
CA GLY A 136 1.26 11.31 -1.09
C GLY A 136 2.47 10.51 -0.58
N PHE A 137 2.67 10.41 0.74
CA PHE A 137 3.78 9.62 1.30
C PHE A 137 3.71 8.14 0.89
N TYR A 138 2.54 7.50 1.03
CA TYR A 138 2.37 6.10 0.67
C TYR A 138 2.53 5.85 -0.83
N LYS A 139 2.01 6.76 -1.67
CA LYS A 139 2.19 6.71 -3.12
C LYS A 139 3.68 6.74 -3.48
N THR A 140 4.40 7.76 -3.03
CA THR A 140 5.83 7.93 -3.28
C THR A 140 6.67 6.77 -2.73
N LEU A 141 6.34 6.25 -1.54
CA LEU A 141 7.04 5.10 -0.95
C LEU A 141 6.91 3.85 -1.84
N ILE A 142 5.71 3.55 -2.35
CA ILE A 142 5.46 2.40 -3.21
C ILE A 142 6.10 2.57 -4.59
N GLU A 143 5.96 3.75 -5.20
CA GLU A 143 6.57 4.04 -6.51
C GLU A 143 8.09 3.96 -6.45
N ARG A 144 8.71 4.48 -5.39
CA ARG A 144 10.16 4.34 -5.17
C ARG A 144 10.56 2.87 -4.99
N MET A 145 9.82 2.06 -4.21
CA MET A 145 10.09 0.61 -4.09
C MET A 145 10.00 -0.12 -5.45
N LYS A 146 9.09 0.29 -6.35
CA LYS A 146 8.99 -0.30 -7.70
C LYS A 146 10.16 0.07 -8.62
N ASN A 147 10.85 1.17 -8.36
CA ASN A 147 12.07 1.58 -9.06
C ASN A 147 13.35 0.99 -8.43
N HIS A 148 13.22 -0.01 -7.55
CA HIS A 148 14.32 -0.78 -6.99
C HIS A 148 14.17 -2.26 -7.35
N LYS A 149 15.29 -2.98 -7.32
CA LYS A 149 15.35 -4.44 -7.31
C LYS A 149 15.41 -4.97 -5.88
N ASP A 150 15.16 -6.26 -5.67
CA ASP A 150 15.45 -6.93 -4.40
C ASP A 150 16.97 -6.93 -4.16
N ALA A 151 17.43 -6.44 -3.01
CA ALA A 151 18.87 -6.28 -2.74
C ALA A 151 19.65 -7.59 -2.51
N ARG A 152 18.95 -8.73 -2.36
CA ARG A 152 19.59 -10.03 -2.16
C ARG A 152 19.63 -10.86 -3.46
N PHE A 153 18.63 -10.68 -4.32
CA PHE A 153 18.48 -11.42 -5.57
C PHE A 153 18.18 -10.47 -6.74
N GLU A 154 19.10 -9.52 -6.96
CA GLU A 154 18.94 -8.47 -7.98
C GLU A 154 18.66 -9.05 -9.38
N ASP A 155 19.27 -10.18 -9.74
CA ASP A 155 19.15 -10.81 -11.06
C ASP A 155 18.08 -11.92 -11.14
N ASP A 156 17.32 -12.16 -10.07
CA ASP A 156 16.17 -13.08 -10.09
C ASP A 156 14.89 -12.33 -10.48
N ASP A 157 14.53 -12.43 -11.76
CA ASP A 157 13.29 -11.84 -12.30
C ASP A 157 12.03 -12.27 -11.50
N ASN A 158 11.95 -13.51 -11.01
CA ASN A 158 10.77 -13.96 -10.27
C ASN A 158 10.68 -13.30 -8.88
N VAL A 159 11.80 -13.15 -8.16
CA VAL A 159 11.84 -12.40 -6.90
C VAL A 159 11.45 -10.93 -7.12
N ASN A 160 11.99 -10.30 -8.16
CA ASN A 160 11.69 -8.91 -8.47
C ASN A 160 10.22 -8.72 -8.89
N TYR A 161 9.68 -9.60 -9.75
CA TYR A 161 8.27 -9.53 -10.16
C TYR A 161 7.32 -9.77 -8.98
N LYS A 162 7.69 -10.67 -8.04
CA LYS A 162 6.97 -10.83 -6.77
C LYS A 162 6.96 -9.54 -5.96
N MET A 163 8.12 -8.90 -5.80
CA MET A 163 8.24 -7.64 -5.06
C MET A 163 7.36 -6.54 -5.65
N TRP A 164 7.43 -6.36 -6.98
CA TRP A 164 6.63 -5.35 -7.69
C TRP A 164 5.12 -5.68 -7.68
N ALA A 165 4.73 -6.95 -7.71
CA ALA A 165 3.34 -7.36 -7.51
C ALA A 165 2.84 -7.08 -6.07
N VAL A 166 3.68 -7.26 -5.04
CA VAL A 166 3.32 -6.89 -3.66
C VAL A 166 3.13 -5.37 -3.54
N CYS A 167 3.97 -4.56 -4.21
CA CYS A 167 3.81 -3.11 -4.32
C CYS A 167 2.47 -2.72 -5.00
N ASP A 168 2.12 -3.34 -6.13
CA ASP A 168 0.87 -3.07 -6.83
C ASP A 168 -0.38 -3.49 -5.99
N LEU A 169 -0.28 -4.57 -5.22
CA LEU A 169 -1.33 -4.97 -4.26
C LEU A 169 -1.48 -3.93 -3.14
N ALA A 170 -0.38 -3.40 -2.61
CA ALA A 170 -0.41 -2.36 -1.59
C ALA A 170 -1.08 -1.08 -2.13
N MET A 171 -0.71 -0.65 -3.33
CA MET A 171 -1.35 0.51 -4.00
C MET A 171 -2.85 0.28 -4.21
N THR A 172 -3.22 -0.90 -4.69
CA THR A 172 -4.64 -1.30 -4.87
C THR A 172 -5.43 -1.27 -3.55
N LEU A 173 -4.83 -1.70 -2.44
CA LEU A 173 -5.47 -1.63 -1.12
C LEU A 173 -5.64 -0.19 -0.62
N ILE A 174 -4.68 0.68 -0.90
CA ILE A 174 -4.75 2.11 -0.56
C ILE A 174 -5.86 2.78 -1.38
N TRP A 175 -5.86 2.66 -2.71
CA TRP A 175 -6.92 3.22 -3.57
C TRP A 175 -8.33 2.74 -3.20
N ALA A 176 -8.48 1.48 -2.75
CA ALA A 176 -9.76 0.92 -2.35
C ALA A 176 -10.28 1.40 -0.97
N ARG A 177 -9.46 2.12 -0.19
CA ARG A 177 -9.73 2.45 1.22
C ARG A 177 -9.49 3.92 1.59
N SER A 178 -8.72 4.65 0.79
CA SER A 178 -8.52 6.08 0.92
C SER A 178 -9.79 6.84 0.50
N ASN A 179 -10.39 7.54 1.46
CA ASN A 179 -11.40 8.57 1.19
C ASN A 179 -10.79 9.97 1.09
N ASN A 180 -9.47 10.07 1.33
CA ASN A 180 -8.70 11.30 1.27
C ASN A 180 -7.43 11.02 0.45
N PHE A 181 -7.20 11.81 -0.59
CA PHE A 181 -6.06 11.71 -1.52
C PHE A 181 -5.12 12.92 -1.40
N GLU A 182 -5.18 13.64 -0.28
CA GLU A 182 -4.27 14.76 0.04
C GLU A 182 -2.80 14.39 -0.23
N MET A 183 -2.20 15.16 -1.14
CA MET A 183 -0.74 15.23 -1.31
C MET A 183 -0.19 16.32 -0.39
N ARG A 184 -0.29 16.10 0.93
CA ARG A 184 0.47 16.91 1.89
C ARG A 184 1.95 16.66 1.67
N GLU A 185 2.74 17.73 1.61
CA GLU A 185 4.20 17.64 1.69
C GLU A 185 4.58 17.05 3.06
N PHE A 186 4.92 15.77 3.07
CA PHE A 186 5.50 15.15 4.26
C PHE A 186 6.98 15.60 4.31
N PRO A 187 7.49 16.16 5.43
CA PRO A 187 8.78 16.85 5.49
C PRO A 187 10.01 15.92 5.42
N SER A 188 9.85 14.71 4.89
CA SER A 188 10.94 13.81 4.56
C SER A 188 10.61 13.03 3.30
N ASP A 189 11.52 13.06 2.34
CA ASP A 189 11.57 12.14 1.21
C ASP A 189 11.39 10.69 1.68
N ALA A 190 10.56 9.91 0.98
CA ALA A 190 10.31 8.51 1.33
C ALA A 190 11.57 7.65 1.09
N ARG A 191 12.43 7.53 2.11
CA ARG A 191 13.73 6.86 2.01
C ARG A 191 13.58 5.34 1.92
N ILE A 192 14.03 4.76 0.81
CA ILE A 192 14.03 3.31 0.62
C ILE A 192 15.21 2.68 1.39
N PRO A 193 14.99 1.64 2.23
CA PRO A 193 16.07 0.95 2.93
C PRO A 193 16.95 0.12 1.98
N THR A 194 18.18 0.59 1.73
CA THR A 194 19.12 -0.04 0.77
C THR A 194 19.58 -1.45 1.14
N MET A 195 19.39 -1.89 2.39
CA MET A 195 19.63 -3.27 2.82
C MET A 195 18.65 -4.29 2.20
N PHE A 196 17.46 -3.84 1.80
CA PHE A 196 16.40 -4.71 1.27
C PHE A 196 16.08 -4.41 -0.20
N PHE A 197 16.39 -3.20 -0.67
CA PHE A 197 16.08 -2.72 -2.01
C PHE A 197 17.33 -2.14 -2.68
N SER A 198 17.76 -2.71 -3.80
CA SER A 198 18.90 -2.19 -4.57
C SER A 198 18.43 -1.11 -5.56
N PRO A 199 19.04 0.09 -5.56
CA PRO A 199 18.63 1.18 -6.43
C PRO A 199 18.93 0.84 -7.90
N GLN A 200 17.94 1.07 -8.77
CA GLN A 200 18.17 1.01 -10.21
C GLN A 200 18.66 2.36 -10.74
N ASN A 201 18.93 2.42 -12.05
CA ASN A 201 19.30 3.64 -12.76
C ASN A 201 18.28 4.76 -12.47
N GLU A 202 18.75 6.00 -12.27
CA GLU A 202 17.91 7.16 -11.93
C GLU A 202 16.82 7.48 -12.96
N TYR A 203 17.01 7.09 -14.23
CA TYR A 203 16.03 7.23 -15.31
C TYR A 203 15.07 6.04 -15.43
N PHE A 204 15.21 5.00 -14.61
CA PHE A 204 14.32 3.84 -14.61
C PHE A 204 13.01 4.15 -13.87
N VAL A 205 11.88 4.03 -14.58
CA VAL A 205 10.54 4.23 -14.02
C VAL A 205 9.68 3.00 -14.31
N ASN A 206 9.29 2.28 -13.26
CA ASN A 206 8.55 1.04 -13.36
C ASN A 206 7.02 1.26 -13.37
N THR A 207 6.51 1.67 -14.53
CA THR A 207 5.07 1.86 -14.78
C THR A 207 4.31 0.55 -15.03
N ARG A 208 4.99 -0.58 -15.22
CA ARG A 208 4.36 -1.88 -15.51
C ARG A 208 3.53 -2.36 -14.32
N VAL A 209 2.35 -2.89 -14.59
CA VAL A 209 1.50 -3.58 -13.61
C VAL A 209 1.83 -5.07 -13.63
N PHE A 210 2.13 -5.65 -12.47
CA PHE A 210 2.48 -7.05 -12.27
C PHE A 210 1.32 -7.90 -11.73
N LEU A 211 0.14 -7.29 -11.55
CA LEU A 211 -1.06 -8.00 -11.12
C LEU A 211 -1.89 -8.55 -12.28
N PRO A 212 -2.48 -9.75 -12.12
CA PRO A 212 -3.51 -10.22 -13.04
C PRO A 212 -4.78 -9.33 -12.94
N PRO A 213 -5.55 -9.15 -14.04
CA PRO A 213 -6.63 -8.15 -14.12
C PRO A 213 -7.70 -8.24 -13.03
N GLU A 214 -7.95 -9.44 -12.50
CA GLU A 214 -8.94 -9.72 -11.45
C GLU A 214 -8.56 -9.13 -10.08
N LEU A 215 -7.29 -8.79 -9.88
CA LEU A 215 -6.77 -8.24 -8.63
C LEU A 215 -6.37 -6.77 -8.72
N GLN A 216 -6.37 -6.18 -9.92
CA GLN A 216 -6.17 -4.75 -10.15
C GLN A 216 -7.34 -3.93 -9.58
N PHE A 217 -7.08 -2.66 -9.27
CA PHE A 217 -8.12 -1.75 -8.79
C PHE A 217 -9.12 -1.43 -9.89
N GLN A 218 -10.41 -1.72 -9.64
CA GLN A 218 -11.50 -1.26 -10.49
C GLN A 218 -12.21 -0.09 -9.80
N PRO A 219 -12.23 1.12 -10.40
CA PRO A 219 -12.97 2.24 -9.84
C PRO A 219 -14.46 1.89 -9.81
N LYS A 220 -15.11 2.15 -8.67
CA LYS A 220 -16.56 2.00 -8.56
C LYS A 220 -17.23 2.93 -9.57
N LYS A 221 -17.86 2.38 -10.61
CA LYS A 221 -18.76 3.14 -11.48
C LYS A 221 -19.87 3.71 -10.60
N VAL A 222 -19.87 5.04 -10.42
CA VAL A 222 -20.99 5.74 -9.80
C VAL A 222 -22.17 5.55 -10.75
N ALA A 223 -23.16 4.77 -10.33
CA ALA A 223 -24.39 4.62 -11.07
C ALA A 223 -25.12 5.97 -11.04
N LEU A 224 -25.04 6.71 -12.14
CA LEU A 224 -25.90 7.88 -12.39
C LEU A 224 -27.35 7.40 -12.35
N SER A 225 -28.03 7.69 -11.24
CA SER A 225 -29.45 7.43 -11.08
C SER A 225 -30.22 8.39 -11.99
N THR A 226 -30.53 7.94 -13.21
CA THR A 226 -31.40 8.68 -14.13
C THR A 226 -32.81 8.75 -13.54
N GLU A 227 -33.14 9.85 -12.87
CA GLU A 227 -34.51 10.10 -12.41
C GLU A 227 -35.46 10.16 -13.60
N GLN A 228 -36.37 9.19 -13.67
CA GLN A 228 -37.41 9.14 -14.71
C GLN A 228 -38.54 10.12 -14.39
N THR A 229 -38.41 11.39 -14.80
CA THR A 229 -39.53 12.33 -14.81
C THR A 229 -40.55 11.93 -15.89
N ARG A 230 -41.57 11.17 -15.49
CA ARG A 230 -42.75 10.91 -16.32
C ARG A 230 -43.59 12.18 -16.50
N SER A 231 -43.66 12.72 -17.71
CA SER A 231 -44.73 13.63 -18.14
C SER A 231 -45.27 13.24 -19.51
N ARG A 232 -46.58 13.44 -19.74
CA ARG A 232 -47.34 12.86 -20.87
C ARG A 232 -47.64 13.89 -21.98
N LYS A 233 -47.35 13.48 -23.23
CA LYS A 233 -48.07 13.77 -24.50
C LYS A 233 -48.31 15.24 -24.95
N ARG A 234 -47.75 15.57 -26.12
CA ARG A 234 -48.51 16.01 -27.33
C ARG A 234 -47.68 15.78 -28.62
N ALA A 235 -48.31 15.82 -29.79
CA ALA A 235 -47.73 15.58 -31.13
C ALA A 235 -48.32 16.63 -32.12
N ARG A 236 -47.91 16.83 -33.39
CA ARG A 236 -47.03 16.18 -34.41
C ARG A 236 -46.62 17.35 -35.39
N PRO A 237 -46.04 17.19 -36.61
CA PRO A 237 -45.30 16.11 -37.28
C PRO A 237 -43.97 16.53 -38.02
N GLN A 238 -43.20 15.51 -38.42
CA GLN A 238 -42.25 15.36 -39.56
C GLN A 238 -41.62 16.56 -40.31
N HIS A 239 -40.30 16.46 -40.53
CA HIS A 239 -39.69 16.59 -41.86
C HIS A 239 -38.48 15.65 -42.05
N VAL A 240 -38.16 15.36 -43.32
CA VAL A 240 -37.09 14.46 -43.84
C VAL A 240 -35.81 15.32 -44.04
N GLU A 241 -34.54 14.86 -44.02
CA GLU A 241 -33.88 14.06 -45.08
C GLU A 241 -32.37 13.75 -44.83
N THR A 242 -31.87 12.63 -45.40
CA THR A 242 -30.49 12.29 -45.87
C THR A 242 -29.20 12.20 -45.00
N ASN A 243 -28.57 11.01 -45.12
CA ASN A 243 -27.18 10.66 -45.48
C ASN A 243 -25.94 10.90 -44.58
N ASN A 244 -25.18 9.81 -44.41
CA ASN A 244 -23.71 9.59 -44.41
C ASN A 244 -22.79 10.66 -43.77
N THR A 245 -21.78 10.28 -42.96
CA THR A 245 -20.61 9.48 -43.41
C THR A 245 -19.89 8.84 -42.21
N ASN A 246 -18.97 7.91 -42.49
CA ASN A 246 -18.11 7.18 -41.56
C ASN A 246 -17.43 8.08 -40.49
N ASP A 247 -17.24 7.53 -39.28
CA ASP A 247 -15.88 7.21 -38.82
C ASP A 247 -15.90 6.17 -37.67
N VAL A 248 -14.95 5.24 -37.70
CA VAL A 248 -14.78 4.20 -36.67
C VAL A 248 -13.76 4.68 -35.64
N GLU A 249 -14.22 5.48 -34.68
CA GLU A 249 -13.34 6.02 -33.65
C GLU A 249 -13.11 5.02 -32.51
N VAL A 250 -11.84 4.68 -32.29
CA VAL A 250 -11.41 3.69 -31.29
C VAL A 250 -11.57 4.28 -29.89
N ARG A 251 -12.49 3.72 -29.09
CA ARG A 251 -12.64 4.08 -27.67
C ARG A 251 -11.45 3.63 -26.83
N VAL A 252 -10.43 4.48 -26.76
CA VAL A 252 -9.41 4.45 -25.71
C VAL A 252 -10.00 5.04 -24.42
N ASN A 253 -9.85 4.35 -23.29
CA ASN A 253 -10.45 4.77 -22.02
C ASN A 253 -9.80 6.05 -21.45
N GLU A 254 -10.49 7.18 -21.50
CA GLU A 254 -10.05 8.51 -21.00
C GLU A 254 -9.78 8.62 -19.48
N TYR A 255 -9.86 7.53 -18.71
CA TYR A 255 -9.72 7.59 -17.25
C TYR A 255 -8.28 7.65 -16.73
N TYR A 256 -7.28 7.30 -17.55
CA TYR A 256 -5.86 7.41 -17.15
C TYR A 256 -5.33 8.84 -17.34
N SER A 257 -5.59 9.48 -18.48
CA SER A 257 -5.03 10.81 -18.80
C SER A 257 -5.54 11.95 -17.91
N ARG A 258 -6.71 11.79 -17.25
CA ARG A 258 -7.20 12.78 -16.25
C ARG A 258 -6.40 12.80 -14.94
N PHE A 259 -5.54 11.82 -14.68
CA PHE A 259 -4.67 11.81 -13.50
C PHE A 259 -3.30 12.47 -13.76
N GLU A 260 -2.87 12.60 -15.01
CA GLU A 260 -1.60 13.26 -15.38
C GLU A 260 -1.79 14.73 -15.80
N MET A 261 -2.91 15.09 -16.44
CA MET A 261 -3.13 16.45 -16.95
C MET A 261 -3.55 17.50 -15.89
N SER A 262 -3.55 17.19 -14.59
CA SER A 262 -3.98 18.13 -13.56
C SER A 262 -2.87 19.00 -12.96
N TYR A 263 -1.59 18.76 -13.27
CA TYR A 263 -0.48 19.63 -12.88
C TYR A 263 0.65 19.68 -13.93
N SER A 264 0.68 20.80 -14.66
CA SER A 264 1.89 21.46 -15.15
C SER A 264 2.10 22.75 -14.36
#